data_AF-A0A672JBY7-F1
#
_entry.id   AF-A0A672JBY7-F1
#
_cell.length_a   1.000
_cell.length_b   1.000
_cell.length_c   1.000
_cell.angle_alpha   90.00
_cell.angle_beta   90.00
_cell.angle_gamma   90.00
#
_symmetry.space_group_name_H-M   'P 1'
#
loop_
_entity.id
_entity.type
_entity.pdbx_description
1 polymer ?
#
loop_
_entity_poly.entity_id
_entity_poly.type
_entity_poly.pdbx_seq_one_letter_code
_entity_poly.pdbx_strand_id
1 'polypeptide(L)'
;MSEQQLDCALDLMRRLPPQQIEKNLSDLIDLVPCLCEDLLSSVDQPLKIARDKMVGKDYLLCDYNRDGDSYRSPWSNKYDPPIEDGAMPSNRLRKLEIEANNAFDQYRDLYFEGGVSSVYLWDLDHGFAGVILIKKAGDGSKKIKGCWDSIHVVEVQEKSSGRTAHYKLTSTVMLWLQTTKSGSGTMNLGGSLTRQMEKDETVGESSPHIANIGRLVEDMENKIRSTLNEIYFGKTKDIVNGLRSVQTLADRSKQEALKLDLMEALKKKQSC
;
A
#
# COMPACT_ATOMS: atom_id res chain seq x y z
N MET A 1 -10.28 -19.54 20.02
CA MET A 1 -11.53 -18.83 19.63
C MET A 1 -11.22 -17.44 19.08
N SER A 2 -10.37 -16.63 19.73
CA SER A 2 -9.96 -15.31 19.22
C SER A 2 -9.27 -15.36 17.86
N GLU A 3 -8.36 -16.31 17.63
CA GLU A 3 -7.62 -16.45 16.35
C GLU A 3 -8.56 -16.71 15.15
N GLN A 4 -9.50 -17.64 15.30
CA GLN A 4 -10.51 -17.89 14.26
C GLN A 4 -11.41 -16.67 14.02
N GLN A 5 -11.74 -15.92 15.07
CA GLN A 5 -12.53 -14.69 14.92
C GLN A 5 -11.74 -13.62 14.17
N LEU A 6 -10.43 -13.48 14.43
CA LEU A 6 -9.54 -12.58 13.72
C LEU A 6 -9.46 -12.97 12.23
N ASP A 7 -9.25 -14.24 11.92
CA ASP A 7 -9.23 -14.74 10.54
C ASP A 7 -10.53 -14.43 9.79
N CYS A 8 -11.68 -14.64 10.45
CA CYS A 8 -12.99 -14.31 9.88
C CYS A 8 -13.18 -12.80 9.70
N ALA A 9 -12.71 -11.99 10.65
CA ALA A 9 -12.78 -10.54 10.57
C ALA A 9 -11.93 -10.00 9.41
N LEU A 10 -10.71 -10.51 9.24
CA LEU A 10 -9.84 -10.19 8.11
C LEU A 10 -10.40 -10.69 6.78
N ASP A 11 -11.06 -11.85 6.74
CA ASP A 11 -11.77 -12.33 5.54
C ASP A 11 -12.97 -11.43 5.20
N LEU A 12 -13.72 -10.96 6.20
CA LEU A 12 -14.83 -10.04 6.00
C LEU A 12 -14.36 -8.72 5.41
N MET A 13 -13.29 -8.12 5.95
CA MET A 13 -12.71 -6.88 5.44
C MET A 13 -12.18 -7.00 4.00
N ARG A 14 -11.76 -8.20 3.58
CA ARG A 14 -11.37 -8.48 2.19
C ARG A 14 -12.55 -8.57 1.21
N ARG A 15 -13.78 -8.72 1.70
CA ARG A 15 -15.00 -8.88 0.89
C ARG A 15 -15.90 -7.65 0.89
N LEU A 16 -15.90 -6.90 1.98
CA LEU A 16 -16.71 -5.69 2.10
C LEU A 16 -16.21 -4.60 1.14
N PRO A 17 -17.08 -3.66 0.70
CA PRO A 17 -16.68 -2.59 -0.19
C PRO A 17 -15.55 -1.74 0.41
N PRO A 18 -14.39 -1.60 -0.27
CA PRO A 18 -13.23 -0.90 0.27
C PRO A 18 -13.46 0.61 0.43
N GLN A 19 -14.47 1.18 -0.24
CA GLN A 19 -14.84 2.59 -0.09
C GLN A 19 -15.44 2.92 1.28
N GLN A 20 -15.88 1.91 2.03
CA GLN A 20 -16.50 2.05 3.35
C GLN A 20 -15.60 1.50 4.46
N ILE A 21 -14.31 1.29 4.17
CA ILE A 21 -13.38 0.60 5.08
C ILE A 21 -13.32 1.21 6.48
N GLU A 22 -13.33 2.55 6.62
CA GLU A 22 -13.34 3.20 7.94
C GLU A 22 -14.59 2.86 8.74
N LYS A 23 -15.76 2.90 8.09
CA LYS A 23 -17.03 2.55 8.72
C LYS A 23 -17.11 1.06 9.04
N ASN A 24 -16.73 0.21 8.08
CA ASN A 24 -16.74 -1.24 8.25
C ASN A 24 -15.85 -1.67 9.41
N LEU A 25 -14.67 -1.06 9.55
CA LEU A 25 -13.76 -1.34 10.65
C LEU A 25 -14.34 -0.87 11.99
N SER A 26 -14.94 0.31 12.05
CA SER A 26 -15.64 0.80 13.25
C SER A 26 -16.77 -0.15 13.66
N ASP A 27 -17.65 -0.52 12.73
CA ASP A 27 -18.77 -1.42 12.96
C ASP A 27 -18.28 -2.83 13.41
N LEU A 28 -17.11 -3.27 12.91
CA LEU A 28 -16.51 -4.55 13.27
C LEU A 28 -15.86 -4.53 14.65
N ILE A 29 -15.24 -3.42 15.04
CA ILE A 29 -14.72 -3.20 16.40
C ILE A 29 -15.88 -3.16 17.39
N ASP A 30 -16.99 -2.48 17.06
CA ASP A 30 -18.19 -2.46 17.91
C ASP A 30 -18.80 -3.87 18.09
N LEU A 31 -18.74 -4.70 17.04
CA LEU A 31 -19.23 -6.08 17.08
C LEU A 31 -18.32 -7.01 17.89
N VAL A 32 -17.00 -6.85 17.79
CA VAL A 32 -16.01 -7.70 18.47
C VAL A 32 -14.94 -6.82 19.15
N PRO A 33 -15.26 -6.16 20.27
CA PRO A 33 -14.36 -5.19 20.90
C PRO A 33 -13.04 -5.78 21.40
N CYS A 34 -13.02 -7.09 21.69
CA CYS A 34 -11.82 -7.79 22.14
C CYS A 34 -10.73 -7.92 21.07
N LEU A 35 -11.05 -7.69 19.79
CA LEU A 35 -10.09 -7.71 18.69
C LEU A 35 -9.67 -6.30 18.25
N CYS A 36 -10.01 -5.24 19.00
CA CYS A 36 -9.76 -3.85 18.59
C CYS A 36 -8.29 -3.60 18.21
N GLU A 37 -7.35 -3.98 19.07
CA GLU A 37 -5.91 -3.79 18.83
C GLU A 37 -5.39 -4.62 17.64
N ASP A 38 -5.83 -5.88 17.54
CA ASP A 38 -5.44 -6.78 16.44
C ASP A 38 -5.98 -6.29 15.09
N LEU A 39 -7.21 -5.76 15.07
CA LEU A 39 -7.86 -5.24 13.87
C LEU A 39 -7.22 -3.94 13.41
N LEU A 40 -6.95 -3.01 14.33
CA LEU A 40 -6.28 -1.74 13.99
C LEU A 40 -4.85 -1.99 13.48
N SER A 41 -4.14 -2.96 14.04
CA SER A 41 -2.77 -3.30 13.59
C SER A 41 -2.71 -4.11 12.29
N SER A 42 -3.77 -4.86 11.96
CA SER A 42 -3.78 -5.78 10.80
C SER A 42 -4.59 -5.26 9.60
N VAL A 43 -5.51 -4.32 9.79
CA VAL A 43 -6.38 -3.78 8.73
C VAL A 43 -5.90 -2.39 8.33
N ASP A 44 -5.25 -2.33 7.18
CA ASP A 44 -4.81 -1.06 6.60
C ASP A 44 -6.01 -0.14 6.31
N GLN A 45 -5.92 1.13 6.72
CA GLN A 45 -6.91 2.18 6.44
C GLN A 45 -6.36 3.22 5.44
N PRO A 46 -7.25 3.95 4.72
CA PRO A 46 -6.85 5.07 3.90
C PRO A 46 -6.08 6.11 4.72
N LEU A 47 -4.96 6.57 4.18
CA LEU A 47 -4.08 7.48 4.91
C LEU A 47 -4.74 8.84 5.10
N LYS A 48 -4.69 9.35 6.33
CA LYS A 48 -5.18 10.69 6.68
C LYS A 48 -4.02 11.67 6.66
N ILE A 49 -4.30 12.91 6.26
CA ILE A 49 -3.32 13.99 6.24
C ILE A 49 -3.53 14.83 7.50
N ALA A 50 -2.45 15.06 8.24
CA ALA A 50 -2.37 16.06 9.29
C ALA A 50 -1.32 17.11 8.90
N ARG A 51 -1.35 18.26 9.59
CA ARG A 51 -0.41 19.36 9.35
C ARG A 51 0.37 19.66 10.61
N ASP A 52 1.69 19.59 10.50
CA ASP A 52 2.58 20.01 11.58
C ASP A 52 2.51 21.54 11.70
N LYS A 53 1.95 22.03 12.80
CA LYS A 53 1.76 23.47 13.05
C LYS A 53 3.08 24.21 13.30
N MET A 54 4.14 23.53 13.73
CA MET A 54 5.45 24.15 13.99
C MET A 54 6.26 24.35 12.72
N VAL A 55 6.26 23.35 11.83
CA VAL A 55 7.06 23.37 10.59
C VAL A 55 6.22 23.83 9.38
N GLY A 56 4.89 23.76 9.50
CA GLY A 56 3.96 24.14 8.44
C GLY A 56 3.82 23.10 7.31
N LYS A 57 4.34 21.88 7.51
CA LYS A 57 4.35 20.78 6.53
C LYS A 57 3.31 19.72 6.86
N ASP A 58 2.76 19.12 5.81
CA ASP A 58 1.82 18.01 5.93
C ASP A 58 2.54 16.70 6.26
N TYR A 59 1.88 15.80 6.97
CA TYR A 59 2.34 14.45 7.29
C TYR A 59 1.18 13.46 7.30
N LEU A 60 1.49 12.18 7.17
CA LEU A 60 0.52 11.10 7.06
C LEU A 60 0.32 10.39 8.39
N LEU A 61 -0.93 10.06 8.69
CA LEU A 61 -1.33 9.37 9.91
C LEU A 61 -1.52 7.87 9.62
N CYS A 62 -0.95 7.04 10.49
CA CYS A 62 -1.18 5.61 10.57
C CYS A 62 -1.08 5.15 12.03
N ASP A 63 -1.38 3.88 12.30
CA ASP A 63 -1.29 3.36 13.67
C ASP A 63 0.17 3.29 14.18
N TYR A 64 1.16 3.19 13.29
CA TYR A 64 2.58 3.13 13.69
C TYR A 64 3.17 4.46 14.17
N ASN A 65 2.51 5.59 13.93
CA ASN A 65 2.91 6.89 14.49
C ASN A 65 1.89 7.45 15.48
N ARG A 66 0.96 6.61 15.93
CA ARG A 66 -0.09 6.93 16.88
C ARG A 66 0.29 6.47 18.28
N ASP A 67 0.01 7.29 19.27
CA ASP A 67 0.05 6.93 20.68
C ASP A 67 -1.19 7.52 21.38
N GLY A 68 -2.04 6.66 21.92
CA GLY A 68 -3.39 7.03 22.35
C GLY A 68 -4.18 7.70 21.23
N ASP A 69 -4.57 8.95 21.42
CA ASP A 69 -5.29 9.76 20.41
C ASP A 69 -4.40 10.81 19.71
N SER A 70 -3.09 10.70 19.88
CA SER A 70 -2.12 11.66 19.37
C SER A 70 -1.23 11.05 18.30
N TYR A 71 -0.78 11.87 17.36
CA TYR A 71 0.08 11.42 16.25
C TYR A 71 1.40 12.16 16.21
N ARG A 72 2.51 11.42 16.12
CA ARG A 72 3.86 11.97 16.03
C ARG A 72 4.12 12.51 14.63
N SER A 73 4.52 13.77 14.53
CA SER A 73 4.98 14.35 13.28
C SER A 73 6.42 13.95 12.97
N PRO A 74 6.76 13.55 11.73
CA PRO A 74 8.12 13.19 11.35
C PRO A 74 9.02 14.43 11.25
N TRP A 75 8.45 15.64 11.15
CA TRP A 75 9.19 16.89 10.98
C TRP A 75 9.67 17.44 12.32
N SER A 76 8.74 17.76 13.21
CA SER A 76 9.04 18.32 14.54
C SER A 76 9.36 17.27 15.60
N ASN A 77 9.08 15.99 15.35
CA ASN A 77 9.18 14.91 16.32
C ASN A 77 8.29 15.12 17.57
N LYS A 78 7.14 15.78 17.41
CA LYS A 78 6.18 15.95 18.51
C LYS A 78 4.83 15.35 18.14
N TYR A 79 4.11 14.92 19.18
CA TYR A 79 2.73 14.48 19.08
C TYR A 79 1.77 15.67 19.02
N ASP A 80 0.70 15.53 18.24
CA ASP A 80 -0.47 16.42 18.25
C ASP A 80 -1.74 15.56 18.42
N PRO A 81 -2.54 15.77 19.49
CA PRO A 81 -2.28 16.64 20.64
C PRO A 81 -0.98 16.32 21.41
N PRO A 82 -0.40 17.27 22.17
CA PRO A 82 0.81 17.01 22.95
C PRO A 82 0.57 15.98 24.07
N ILE A 83 1.49 15.02 24.20
CA ILE A 83 1.54 14.02 25.27
C ILE A 83 2.92 14.01 25.91
N GLU A 84 3.00 13.71 27.21
CA GLU A 84 4.26 13.69 27.97
C GLU A 84 5.03 12.38 27.79
N ASP A 85 4.34 11.24 27.73
CA ASP A 85 4.92 9.89 27.72
C ASP A 85 4.75 9.18 26.37
N GLY A 86 4.82 9.92 25.27
CA GLY A 86 4.70 9.34 23.93
C GLY A 86 5.88 8.44 23.55
N ALA A 87 5.64 7.35 22.83
CA ALA A 87 6.70 6.51 22.30
C ALA A 87 7.61 7.28 21.33
N MET A 88 8.91 7.29 21.59
CA MET A 88 9.90 8.05 20.80
C MET A 88 11.02 7.14 20.30
N PRO A 89 11.50 7.31 19.05
CA PRO A 89 12.65 6.56 18.55
C PRO A 89 13.94 6.98 19.28
N SER A 90 14.90 6.08 19.34
CA SER A 90 16.23 6.36 19.88
C SER A 90 16.92 7.50 19.12
N ASN A 91 17.86 8.20 19.76
CA ASN A 91 18.57 9.32 19.13
C ASN A 91 19.31 8.93 17.84
N ARG A 92 19.79 7.69 17.75
CA ARG A 92 20.41 7.14 16.53
C ARG A 92 19.34 6.93 15.46
N LEU A 93 18.24 6.28 15.81
CA LEU A 93 17.18 5.96 14.86
C LEU A 93 16.44 7.22 14.37
N ARG A 94 16.27 8.23 15.22
CA ARG A 94 15.69 9.52 14.82
C ARG A 94 16.51 10.23 13.74
N LYS A 95 17.84 10.16 13.77
CA LYS A 95 18.69 10.72 12.70
C LYS A 95 18.45 9.98 11.38
N LEU A 96 18.38 8.65 11.44
CA LEU A 96 18.07 7.81 10.29
C LEU A 96 16.64 8.10 9.75
N GLU A 97 15.67 8.33 10.63
CA GLU A 97 14.29 8.67 10.27
C GLU A 97 14.23 10.02 9.51
N ILE A 98 15.01 11.02 9.93
CA ILE A 98 15.08 12.32 9.23
C ILE A 98 15.70 12.15 7.84
N GLU A 99 16.78 11.38 7.72
CA GLU A 99 17.41 11.07 6.43
C GLU A 99 16.46 10.29 5.52
N ALA A 100 15.73 9.32 6.08
CA ALA A 100 14.75 8.53 5.34
C ALA A 100 13.59 9.40 4.84
N ASN A 101 13.05 10.30 5.66
CA ASN A 101 12.03 11.25 5.22
C ASN A 101 12.51 12.10 4.04
N ASN A 102 13.76 12.61 4.08
CA ASN A 102 14.32 13.39 2.98
C ASN A 102 14.54 12.56 1.70
N ALA A 103 14.95 11.30 1.83
CA ALA A 103 15.13 10.40 0.69
C ALA A 103 13.78 10.04 0.05
N PHE A 104 12.78 9.69 0.85
CA PHE A 104 11.46 9.31 0.35
C PHE A 104 10.60 10.50 -0.10
N ASP A 105 10.87 11.71 0.37
CA ASP A 105 10.28 12.94 -0.19
C ASP A 105 10.74 13.16 -1.64
N GLN A 106 12.02 12.91 -1.94
CA GLN A 106 12.56 12.93 -3.31
C GLN A 106 12.02 11.77 -4.16
N TYR A 107 11.97 10.56 -3.61
CA TYR A 107 11.35 9.41 -4.28
C TYR A 107 9.91 9.71 -4.70
N ARG A 108 9.11 10.24 -3.76
CA ARG A 108 7.73 10.67 -4.03
C ARG A 108 7.69 11.71 -5.15
N ASP A 109 8.52 12.73 -5.08
CA ASP A 109 8.50 13.81 -6.09
C ASP A 109 8.81 13.28 -7.49
N LEU A 110 9.81 12.40 -7.63
CA LEU A 110 10.20 11.79 -8.91
C LEU A 110 9.12 10.87 -9.50
N TYR A 111 8.41 10.11 -8.67
CA TYR A 111 7.43 9.12 -9.13
C TYR A 111 5.99 9.65 -9.19
N PHE A 112 5.63 10.57 -8.31
CA PHE A 112 4.26 11.05 -8.14
C PHE A 112 4.09 12.52 -8.51
N GLU A 113 5.16 13.31 -8.67
CA GLU A 113 5.10 14.75 -9.00
C GLU A 113 4.11 15.50 -8.08
N GLY A 114 4.21 15.25 -6.78
CA GLY A 114 3.35 15.80 -5.73
C GLY A 114 2.79 14.76 -4.77
N GLY A 115 1.76 15.15 -4.02
CA GLY A 115 1.23 14.35 -2.90
C GLY A 115 2.01 14.59 -1.60
N VAL A 116 1.78 13.74 -0.61
CA VAL A 116 2.42 13.80 0.70
C VAL A 116 3.12 12.47 0.96
N SER A 117 4.26 12.50 1.65
CA SER A 117 4.95 11.30 2.13
C SER A 117 5.36 11.48 3.58
N SER A 118 5.49 10.38 4.32
CA SER A 118 5.98 10.38 5.69
C SER A 118 6.64 9.05 6.00
N VAL A 119 7.75 9.10 6.75
CA VAL A 119 8.46 7.91 7.21
C VAL A 119 8.54 7.94 8.72
N TYR A 120 8.22 6.81 9.35
CA TYR A 120 8.36 6.62 10.79
C TYR A 120 9.16 5.35 11.06
N LEU A 121 10.14 5.44 11.96
CA LEU A 121 10.96 4.32 12.39
C LEU A 121 10.76 4.08 13.88
N TRP A 122 10.85 2.81 14.31
CA TRP A 122 10.84 2.41 15.71
C TRP A 122 11.88 1.32 15.98
N ASP A 123 12.44 1.34 17.19
CA ASP A 123 13.49 0.42 17.60
C ASP A 123 12.92 -0.98 17.87
N LEU A 124 13.71 -2.02 17.58
CA LEU A 124 13.44 -3.41 17.93
C LEU A 124 14.63 -3.96 18.74
N ASP A 125 14.44 -5.08 19.44
CA ASP A 125 15.53 -5.73 20.20
C ASP A 125 16.75 -6.09 19.34
N HIS A 126 16.50 -6.47 18.08
CA HIS A 126 17.51 -6.94 17.13
C HIS A 126 17.44 -6.20 15.78
N GLY A 127 17.34 -4.87 15.85
CA GLY A 127 17.38 -4.00 14.67
C GLY A 127 16.37 -2.86 14.79
N PHE A 128 15.66 -2.58 13.71
CA PHE A 128 14.60 -1.57 13.71
C PHE A 128 13.54 -1.92 12.68
N ALA A 129 12.37 -1.31 12.80
CA ALA A 129 11.35 -1.36 11.78
C ALA A 129 10.93 0.06 11.39
N GLY A 130 10.21 0.16 10.28
CA GLY A 130 9.74 1.41 9.77
C GLY A 130 8.54 1.27 8.87
N VAL A 131 7.83 2.37 8.73
CA VAL A 131 6.75 2.51 7.75
C VAL A 131 7.04 3.69 6.83
N ILE A 132 6.89 3.46 5.53
CA ILE A 132 6.94 4.49 4.50
C ILE A 132 5.53 4.66 3.96
N LEU A 133 5.03 5.88 4.04
CA LEU A 133 3.68 6.25 3.64
C LEU A 133 3.76 7.22 2.48
N ILE A 134 2.96 6.99 1.45
CA ILE A 134 2.78 7.94 0.33
C ILE A 134 1.30 8.08 0.05
N LYS A 135 0.82 9.30 -0.03
CA LYS A 135 -0.56 9.62 -0.45
C LYS A 135 -0.53 10.60 -1.60
N LYS A 136 -1.07 10.19 -2.75
CA LYS A 136 -1.30 11.06 -3.90
C LYS A 136 -2.79 11.10 -4.22
N ALA A 137 -3.41 12.23 -3.92
CA ALA A 137 -4.72 12.56 -4.47
C ALA A 137 -4.56 13.05 -5.92
N GLY A 138 -5.48 12.64 -6.80
CA GLY A 138 -5.57 13.17 -8.15
C GLY A 138 -5.89 14.67 -8.15
N ASP A 139 -5.52 15.34 -9.24
CA ASP A 139 -5.63 16.79 -9.46
C ASP A 139 -7.06 17.37 -9.44
N GLY A 140 -8.07 16.55 -9.13
CA GLY A 140 -9.43 17.01 -8.92
C GLY A 140 -10.13 17.43 -10.21
N SER A 141 -9.71 16.95 -11.39
CA SER A 141 -10.54 17.06 -12.58
C SER A 141 -11.96 16.57 -12.24
N LYS A 142 -13.00 17.41 -12.42
CA LYS A 142 -14.36 17.14 -11.91
C LYS A 142 -14.95 15.79 -12.38
N LYS A 143 -14.38 15.19 -13.42
CA LYS A 143 -14.86 13.96 -14.06
C LYS A 143 -14.11 12.71 -13.61
N ILE A 144 -12.87 12.82 -13.12
CA ILE A 144 -12.06 11.67 -12.69
C ILE A 144 -11.41 12.04 -11.35
N LYS A 145 -11.89 11.40 -10.29
CA LYS A 145 -11.26 11.45 -8.97
C LYS A 145 -10.45 10.18 -8.78
N GLY A 146 -9.28 10.31 -8.16
CA GLY A 146 -8.45 9.17 -7.85
C GLY A 146 -7.62 9.43 -6.60
N CYS A 147 -7.29 8.37 -5.88
CA CYS A 147 -6.37 8.42 -4.75
C CYS A 147 -5.48 7.18 -4.80
N TRP A 148 -4.20 7.40 -4.61
CA TRP A 148 -3.20 6.37 -4.42
C TRP A 148 -2.65 6.49 -3.00
N ASP A 149 -2.70 5.40 -2.25
CA ASP A 149 -2.14 5.29 -0.91
C ASP A 149 -1.15 4.10 -0.91
N SER A 150 0.12 4.36 -0.62
CA SER A 150 1.17 3.35 -0.40
C SER A 150 1.49 3.24 1.09
N ILE A 151 1.54 2.01 1.58
CA ILE A 151 1.93 1.65 2.95
C ILE A 151 2.99 0.57 2.85
N HIS A 152 4.24 0.91 3.17
CA HIS A 152 5.37 -0.01 3.15
C HIS A 152 5.89 -0.20 4.56
N VAL A 153 5.59 -1.34 5.17
CA VAL A 153 6.13 -1.72 6.47
C VAL A 153 7.37 -2.57 6.24
N VAL A 154 8.52 -2.10 6.73
CA VAL A 154 9.80 -2.80 6.64
C VAL A 154 10.31 -3.17 8.02
N GLU A 155 10.70 -4.41 8.19
CA GLU A 155 11.41 -4.92 9.35
C GLU A 155 12.87 -5.18 8.94
N VAL A 156 13.81 -4.66 9.72
CA VAL A 156 15.25 -4.80 9.47
C VAL A 156 15.86 -5.51 10.66
N GLN A 157 16.31 -6.75 10.44
CA GLN A 157 17.06 -7.52 11.43
C GLN A 157 18.55 -7.39 11.14
N GLU A 158 19.26 -6.69 12.01
CA GLU A 158 20.70 -6.52 11.89
C GLU A 158 21.41 -7.79 12.38
N LYS A 159 22.27 -8.40 11.54
CA LYS A 159 23.08 -9.54 11.98
C LYS A 159 24.19 -9.06 12.92
N SER A 160 24.67 -9.93 13.81
CA SER A 160 25.65 -9.59 14.86
C SER A 160 26.97 -8.99 14.35
N SER A 161 27.31 -9.20 13.08
CA SER A 161 28.49 -8.61 12.44
C SER A 161 28.30 -7.17 11.95
N GLY A 162 27.07 -6.66 11.93
CA GLY A 162 26.70 -5.31 11.44
C GLY A 162 26.91 -5.08 9.94
N ARG A 163 27.42 -6.07 9.19
CA ARG A 163 27.75 -5.95 7.75
C ARG A 163 26.65 -6.48 6.83
N THR A 164 25.65 -7.15 7.38
CA THR A 164 24.51 -7.68 6.65
C THR A 164 23.26 -7.50 7.49
N ALA A 165 22.13 -7.27 6.83
CA ALA A 165 20.83 -7.20 7.47
C ALA A 165 19.81 -7.97 6.63
N HIS A 166 18.85 -8.58 7.33
CA HIS A 166 17.69 -9.19 6.73
C HIS A 166 16.56 -8.17 6.67
N TYR A 167 16.01 -7.94 5.49
CA TYR A 167 14.93 -7.00 5.26
C TYR A 167 13.67 -7.76 4.91
N LYS A 168 12.60 -7.51 5.65
CA LYS A 168 11.26 -8.02 5.36
C LYS A 168 10.34 -6.85 5.08
N LEU A 169 9.91 -6.72 3.83
CA LEU A 169 9.05 -5.65 3.36
C LEU A 169 7.65 -6.20 3.10
N THR A 170 6.66 -5.67 3.81
CA THR A 170 5.24 -5.85 3.56
C THR A 170 4.69 -4.55 2.96
N SER A 171 4.16 -4.61 1.74
CA SER A 171 3.69 -3.45 1.01
C SER A 171 2.23 -3.60 0.64
N THR A 172 1.40 -2.67 1.11
CA THR A 172 0.01 -2.51 0.70
C THR A 172 -0.12 -1.26 -0.14
N VAL A 173 -0.71 -1.38 -1.32
CA VAL A 173 -1.15 -0.23 -2.11
C VAL A 173 -2.66 -0.25 -2.20
N MET A 174 -3.29 0.85 -1.81
CA MET A 174 -4.70 1.09 -2.05
C MET A 174 -4.85 2.05 -3.22
N LEU A 175 -5.70 1.66 -4.17
CA LEU A 175 -6.05 2.49 -5.30
C LEU A 175 -7.57 2.67 -5.31
N TRP A 176 -7.99 3.92 -5.38
CA TRP A 176 -9.37 4.27 -5.62
C TRP A 176 -9.47 5.19 -6.82
N LEU A 177 -10.40 4.89 -7.73
CA LEU A 177 -10.66 5.61 -8.96
C LEU A 177 -12.17 5.74 -9.14
N GLN A 178 -12.65 6.96 -9.29
CA GLN A 178 -14.03 7.27 -9.62
C GLN A 178 -14.07 8.09 -10.90
N THR A 179 -14.72 7.56 -11.93
CA THR A 179 -15.00 8.29 -13.17
C THR A 179 -16.49 8.54 -13.30
N THR A 180 -16.86 9.77 -13.62
CA THR A 180 -18.25 10.13 -13.95
C THR A 180 -18.27 10.80 -15.33
N LYS A 181 -18.77 10.06 -16.31
CA LYS A 181 -18.89 10.52 -17.71
C LYS A 181 -20.29 10.20 -18.22
N SER A 182 -20.82 11.03 -19.12
CA SER A 182 -22.17 10.86 -19.67
C SER A 182 -22.39 9.51 -20.34
N GLY A 183 -21.38 8.97 -21.03
CA GLY A 183 -21.49 7.68 -21.74
C GLY A 183 -21.35 6.43 -20.87
N SER A 184 -20.55 6.48 -19.79
CA SER A 184 -20.30 5.33 -18.91
C SER A 184 -21.09 5.38 -17.60
N GLY A 185 -21.81 6.47 -17.33
CA GLY A 185 -22.33 6.77 -16.00
C GLY A 185 -21.21 6.98 -14.97
N THR A 186 -21.51 6.66 -13.72
CA THR A 186 -20.55 6.65 -12.62
C THR A 186 -19.96 5.26 -12.46
N MET A 187 -18.65 5.15 -12.57
CA MET A 187 -17.89 3.92 -12.35
C MET A 187 -16.90 4.14 -11.22
N ASN A 188 -16.97 3.29 -10.22
CA ASN A 188 -16.07 3.26 -9.07
C ASN A 188 -15.25 1.98 -9.12
N LEU A 189 -13.94 2.14 -9.20
CA LEU A 189 -12.97 1.07 -9.06
C LEU A 189 -12.18 1.33 -7.79
N GLY A 190 -12.15 0.37 -6.87
CA GLY A 190 -11.37 0.53 -5.65
C GLY A 190 -11.00 -0.82 -5.06
N GLY A 191 -9.93 -0.81 -4.27
CA GLY A 191 -9.38 -2.01 -3.67
C GLY A 191 -7.92 -1.82 -3.30
N SER A 192 -7.35 -2.86 -2.72
CA SER A 192 -5.97 -2.89 -2.26
C SER A 192 -5.25 -4.13 -2.79
N LEU A 193 -3.93 -4.05 -2.87
CA LEU A 193 -3.07 -5.19 -3.13
C LEU A 193 -1.92 -5.18 -2.13
N THR A 194 -1.80 -6.27 -1.38
CA THR A 194 -0.72 -6.48 -0.44
C THR A 194 0.26 -7.52 -0.99
N ARG A 195 1.56 -7.25 -0.89
CA ARG A 195 2.63 -8.18 -1.22
C ARG A 195 3.73 -8.14 -0.17
N GLN A 196 4.42 -9.25 -0.01
CA GLN A 196 5.58 -9.38 0.87
C GLN A 196 6.81 -9.75 0.06
N MET A 197 7.97 -9.25 0.49
CA MET A 197 9.28 -9.75 0.04
C MET A 197 10.28 -9.75 1.18
N GLU A 198 11.20 -10.70 1.14
CA GLU A 198 12.31 -10.81 2.07
C GLU A 198 13.62 -10.83 1.30
N LYS A 199 14.65 -10.17 1.82
CA LYS A 199 15.97 -10.12 1.19
C LYS A 199 17.08 -9.86 2.19
N ASP A 200 18.18 -10.59 2.06
CA ASP A 200 19.44 -10.27 2.74
C ASP A 200 20.27 -9.33 1.87
N GLU A 201 20.71 -8.21 2.43
CA GLU A 201 21.60 -7.25 1.76
C GLU A 201 22.79 -6.89 2.66
N THR A 202 23.91 -6.55 2.03
CA THR A 202 25.08 -6.02 2.74
C THR A 202 24.83 -4.58 3.16
N VAL A 203 25.42 -4.21 4.30
CA VAL A 203 25.33 -2.87 4.89
C VAL A 203 26.74 -2.29 4.96
N GLY A 204 26.92 -1.12 4.36
CA GLY A 204 28.19 -0.40 4.36
C GLY A 204 28.00 1.05 3.90
N GLU A 205 29.10 1.82 3.86
CA GLU A 205 29.05 3.24 3.50
C GLU A 205 28.50 3.49 2.09
N SER A 206 28.79 2.59 1.14
CA SER A 206 28.27 2.66 -0.22
C SER A 206 26.82 2.17 -0.38
N SER A 207 26.29 1.46 0.61
CA SER A 207 24.95 0.88 0.59
C SER A 207 24.33 0.95 1.99
N PRO A 208 23.93 2.16 2.45
CA PRO A 208 23.30 2.34 3.75
C PRO A 208 21.91 1.70 3.79
N HIS A 209 21.37 1.49 4.99
CA HIS A 209 20.05 0.87 5.17
C HIS A 209 18.95 1.57 4.36
N ILE A 210 18.92 2.91 4.32
CA ILE A 210 17.92 3.67 3.57
C ILE A 210 17.99 3.33 2.07
N ALA A 211 19.18 3.19 1.51
CA ALA A 211 19.34 2.82 0.11
C ALA A 211 18.88 1.39 -0.17
N ASN A 212 19.16 0.45 0.74
CA ASN A 212 18.68 -0.93 0.64
C ASN A 212 17.15 -0.98 0.69
N ILE A 213 16.53 -0.28 1.65
CA ILE A 213 15.08 -0.17 1.79
C ILE A 213 14.47 0.51 0.55
N GLY A 214 15.07 1.60 0.07
CA GLY A 214 14.62 2.33 -1.11
C GLY A 214 14.55 1.45 -2.36
N ARG A 215 15.59 0.64 -2.61
CA ARG A 215 15.61 -0.34 -3.72
C ARG A 215 14.48 -1.37 -3.60
N LEU A 216 14.22 -1.88 -2.40
CA LEU A 216 13.14 -2.84 -2.15
C LEU A 216 11.76 -2.22 -2.38
N VAL A 217 11.55 -1.00 -1.88
CA VAL A 217 10.28 -0.25 -2.05
C VAL A 217 10.04 0.05 -3.52
N GLU A 218 11.05 0.55 -4.25
CA GLU A 218 10.95 0.88 -5.66
C GLU A 218 10.60 -0.34 -6.53
N ASP A 219 11.30 -1.47 -6.32
CA ASP A 219 11.01 -2.71 -7.03
C ASP A 219 9.61 -3.24 -6.72
N MET A 220 9.18 -3.13 -5.45
CA MET A 220 7.89 -3.61 -5.00
C MET A 220 6.74 -2.75 -5.54
N GLU A 221 6.83 -1.42 -5.43
CA GLU A 221 5.84 -0.50 -5.99
C GLU A 221 5.68 -0.70 -7.50
N ASN A 222 6.78 -0.86 -8.24
CA ASN A 222 6.72 -1.10 -9.68
C ASN A 222 5.97 -2.39 -10.03
N LYS A 223 6.23 -3.49 -9.27
CA LYS A 223 5.52 -4.77 -9.44
C LYS A 223 4.05 -4.66 -9.06
N ILE A 224 3.73 -4.00 -7.95
CA ILE A 224 2.36 -3.79 -7.48
C ILE A 224 1.60 -2.94 -8.50
N ARG A 225 2.17 -1.85 -8.99
CA ARG A 225 1.58 -0.98 -10.02
C ARG A 225 1.25 -1.75 -11.30
N SER A 226 2.18 -2.58 -11.79
CA SER A 226 1.92 -3.44 -12.96
C SER A 226 0.76 -4.41 -12.71
N THR A 227 0.75 -5.05 -11.53
CA THR A 227 -0.30 -6.00 -11.15
C THR A 227 -1.66 -5.32 -11.01
N LEU A 228 -1.71 -4.15 -10.38
CA LEU A 228 -2.93 -3.35 -10.24
C LEU A 228 -3.47 -2.95 -11.62
N ASN A 229 -2.61 -2.53 -12.55
CA ASN A 229 -3.02 -2.20 -13.91
C ASN A 229 -3.70 -3.39 -14.62
N GLU A 230 -3.09 -4.58 -14.55
CA GLU A 230 -3.65 -5.81 -15.14
C GLU A 230 -4.99 -6.23 -14.50
N ILE A 231 -5.10 -6.15 -13.18
CA ILE A 231 -6.32 -6.54 -12.46
C ILE A 231 -7.43 -5.52 -12.71
N TYR A 232 -7.17 -4.23 -12.53
CA TYR A 232 -8.18 -3.18 -12.59
C TYR A 232 -8.68 -2.94 -14.00
N PHE A 233 -7.82 -2.94 -15.00
CA PHE A 233 -8.21 -2.58 -16.38
C PHE A 233 -8.28 -3.78 -17.33
N GLY A 234 -7.68 -4.91 -16.95
CA GLY A 234 -7.81 -6.19 -17.65
C GLY A 234 -8.98 -7.01 -17.09
N LYS A 235 -8.81 -7.58 -15.90
CA LYS A 235 -9.79 -8.55 -15.35
C LYS A 235 -11.19 -7.98 -15.19
N THR A 236 -11.34 -6.77 -14.65
CA THR A 236 -12.69 -6.18 -14.47
C THR A 236 -13.39 -5.97 -15.81
N LYS A 237 -12.64 -5.52 -16.83
CA LYS A 237 -13.15 -5.32 -18.20
C LYS A 237 -13.58 -6.64 -18.82
N ASP A 238 -12.78 -7.69 -18.67
CA ASP A 238 -13.09 -9.02 -19.21
C ASP A 238 -14.34 -9.61 -18.55
N ILE A 239 -14.49 -9.45 -17.23
CA ILE A 239 -15.70 -9.89 -16.50
C ILE A 239 -16.93 -9.13 -17.00
N VAL A 240 -16.87 -7.79 -17.08
CA VAL A 240 -18.00 -6.96 -17.55
C VAL A 240 -18.40 -7.32 -18.98
N ASN A 241 -17.43 -7.48 -19.89
CA ASN A 241 -17.68 -7.89 -21.27
C ASN A 241 -18.18 -9.34 -21.38
N GLY A 242 -17.80 -10.19 -20.42
CA GLY A 242 -18.29 -11.56 -20.30
C GLY A 242 -19.77 -11.63 -19.91
N LEU A 243 -20.22 -10.74 -19.04
CA LEU A 243 -21.63 -10.66 -18.60
C LEU A 243 -22.54 -10.07 -19.69
N ARG A 244 -22.04 -9.10 -20.46
CA ARG A 244 -22.81 -8.48 -21.55
C ARG A 244 -21.88 -8.09 -22.70
N SER A 245 -21.84 -8.93 -23.73
CA SER A 245 -21.11 -8.63 -24.97
C SER A 245 -22.03 -8.01 -26.02
N VAL A 246 -21.48 -7.08 -26.79
CA VAL A 246 -22.14 -6.55 -28.00
C VAL A 246 -21.95 -7.50 -29.18
N GLN A 247 -20.91 -8.34 -29.14
CA GLN A 247 -20.71 -9.39 -30.14
C GLN A 247 -21.76 -10.47 -29.97
N THR A 248 -22.29 -10.95 -31.10
CA THR A 248 -23.23 -12.05 -31.09
C THR A 248 -22.53 -13.33 -30.61
N LEU A 249 -23.30 -14.23 -29.99
CA LEU A 249 -22.78 -15.56 -29.61
C LEU A 249 -22.20 -16.31 -30.81
N ALA A 250 -22.80 -16.14 -32.00
CA ALA A 250 -22.32 -16.77 -33.23
C ALA A 250 -20.92 -16.30 -33.64
N ASP A 251 -20.63 -14.99 -33.53
CA ASP A 251 -19.31 -14.45 -33.85
C ASP A 251 -18.26 -14.92 -32.83
N ARG A 252 -18.65 -15.04 -31.56
CA ARG A 252 -17.78 -15.55 -30.49
C ARG A 252 -17.43 -17.03 -30.72
N SER A 253 -18.41 -17.86 -31.09
CA SER A 253 -18.17 -19.26 -31.45
C SER A 253 -17.26 -19.41 -32.67
N LYS A 254 -17.40 -18.53 -33.67
CA LYS A 254 -16.49 -18.52 -34.83
C LYS A 254 -15.06 -18.14 -34.44
N GLN A 255 -14.87 -17.18 -33.53
CA GLN A 255 -13.54 -16.81 -33.02
C GLN A 255 -12.89 -17.94 -32.20
N GLU A 256 -13.66 -18.67 -31.40
CA GLU A 256 -13.17 -19.83 -30.65
C GLU A 256 -12.74 -20.98 -31.59
N ALA A 257 -13.55 -21.28 -32.60
CA ALA A 257 -13.18 -22.24 -33.64
C ALA A 257 -11.88 -21.83 -34.36
N LEU A 258 -11.77 -20.56 -34.74
CA LEU A 258 -10.56 -20.04 -35.39
C LEU A 258 -9.32 -20.14 -34.48
N LYS A 259 -9.46 -19.92 -33.16
CA LYS A 259 -8.36 -20.09 -32.20
C LYS A 259 -7.90 -21.54 -32.12
N LEU A 260 -8.82 -22.49 -32.11
CA LEU A 260 -8.50 -23.92 -32.09
C LEU A 260 -7.75 -24.32 -33.37
N ASP A 261 -8.24 -23.90 -34.53
CA ASP A 261 -7.60 -24.14 -35.82
C ASP A 261 -6.17 -23.56 -35.88
N LEU A 262 -5.99 -22.35 -35.33
CA LEU A 262 -4.68 -21.70 -35.23
C LEU A 262 -3.73 -22.45 -34.28
N MET A 263 -4.21 -22.93 -33.13
CA MET A 263 -3.39 -23.72 -32.21
C MET A 263 -2.98 -25.06 -32.83
N GLU A 264 -3.87 -25.71 -33.58
CA GLU A 264 -3.53 -26.93 -34.32
C GLU A 264 -2.51 -26.66 -35.43
N ALA A 265 -2.67 -25.58 -36.19
CA ALA A 265 -1.73 -25.18 -37.23
C ALA A 265 -0.34 -24.87 -36.66
N LEU A 266 -0.27 -24.20 -35.50
CA LEU A 266 0.97 -23.90 -34.81
C LEU A 266 1.67 -25.17 -34.28
N LYS A 267 0.90 -26.13 -33.72
CA LYS A 267 1.45 -27.43 -33.31
C LYS A 267 2.02 -28.21 -34.49
N LYS A 268 1.31 -28.26 -35.62
CA LYS A 268 1.79 -28.91 -36.85
C LYS A 268 3.07 -28.27 -37.38
N LYS A 269 3.23 -26.96 -37.22
CA LYS A 269 4.41 -26.21 -37.66
C LYS A 269 5.64 -26.40 -36.74
N GLN A 270 5.44 -26.78 -35.48
CA GLN A 270 6.53 -27.12 -34.54
C GLN A 270 6.98 -28.58 -34.64
N SER A 271 6.17 -29.45 -35.24
CA SER A 271 6.48 -30.87 -35.48
C SER A 271 7.15 -31.17 -36.82
N CYS A 272 7.41 -30.13 -37.64
CA CYS A 272 8.24 -30.19 -38.85
C CYS A 272 9.55 -29.44 -38.60
#